data_AF-A0A4Y2BGK2-F1
#
_entry.id   AF-A0A4Y2BGK2-F1
#
_cell.length_a   1.000
_cell.length_b   1.000
_cell.length_c   1.000
_cell.angle_alpha   90.00
_cell.angle_beta   90.00
_cell.angle_gamma   90.00
#
_symmetry.space_group_name_H-M   'P 1'
#
loop_
_entity.id
_entity.type
_entity.pdbx_description
1 polymer ?
#
loop_
_entity_poly.entity_id
_entity_poly.type
_entity_poly.pdbx_seq_one_letter_code
_entity_poly.pdbx_strand_id
1 'polypeptide(L)'
;SKCLLFADDLKLFSSMNSNLDAALLQNDLDCLFKWCTVNKLHLNIEKCRILSYTRKSQPLNHVYIINDLVLSHSDSVTDLGIIFDTKLDFSQHINSMVSKAYHRLGILKHKTREFSSEIALKVLYYAHVRSSLEYCSIIWDPKYRNKIEIIEQIQNNFLQYLLYKKNGISYKIYLLPVYVICLIYLVCVPDEMFLVFFYFTR
;
A
#
# COMPACT_ATOMS: atom_id res chain seq x y z
N SER A 1 2.86 -24.59 -9.14
CA SER A 1 2.71 -23.31 -8.43
C SER A 1 1.32 -22.71 -8.64
N LYS A 2 0.96 -21.64 -7.92
CA LYS A 2 -0.24 -20.84 -8.19
C LYS A 2 0.14 -19.53 -8.92
N CYS A 3 -0.84 -18.92 -9.57
CA CYS A 3 -0.66 -17.77 -10.43
C CYS A 3 -1.69 -16.68 -10.07
N LEU A 4 -1.27 -15.42 -9.98
CA LEU A 4 -2.13 -14.23 -9.93
C LEU A 4 -1.80 -13.32 -11.11
N LEU A 5 -2.83 -12.77 -11.75
CA LEU A 5 -2.71 -11.91 -12.92
C LEU A 5 -3.45 -10.60 -12.68
N PHE A 6 -2.84 -9.49 -13.08
CA PHE A 6 -3.49 -8.18 -13.17
C PHE A 6 -2.89 -7.41 -14.35
N ALA A 7 -3.68 -7.12 -15.38
CA ALA A 7 -3.18 -6.57 -16.64
C ALA A 7 -1.96 -7.36 -17.16
N ASP A 8 -0.81 -6.73 -17.35
CA ASP A 8 0.45 -7.33 -17.74
C ASP A 8 1.27 -7.89 -16.57
N ASP A 9 0.90 -7.59 -15.32
CA ASP A 9 1.58 -8.10 -14.13
C ASP A 9 1.16 -9.55 -13.83
N LEU A 10 2.15 -10.44 -13.80
CA LEU A 10 2.01 -11.85 -13.45
C LEU A 10 2.83 -12.17 -12.20
N LYS A 11 2.22 -12.86 -11.22
CA LYS A 11 2.88 -13.37 -10.03
C LYS A 11 2.74 -14.88 -9.96
N LEU A 12 3.86 -15.58 -9.93
CA LEU A 12 3.93 -16.99 -9.61
C LEU A 12 4.37 -17.17 -8.16
N PHE A 13 3.64 -18.00 -7.42
CA PHE A 13 3.94 -18.25 -6.02
C PHE A 13 3.72 -19.72 -5.66
N SER A 14 4.58 -20.23 -4.78
CA SER A 14 4.51 -21.61 -4.30
C SER A 14 5.02 -21.69 -2.87
N SER A 15 4.58 -22.71 -2.14
CA SER A 15 5.15 -23.03 -0.83
C SER A 15 6.45 -23.79 -1.03
N MET A 16 7.51 -23.35 -0.33
CA MET A 16 8.88 -23.88 -0.52
C MET A 16 9.35 -24.62 0.73
N ASN A 17 9.40 -25.95 0.68
CA ASN A 17 9.86 -26.78 1.78
C ASN A 17 11.14 -27.55 1.46
N SER A 18 11.40 -27.83 0.18
CA SER A 18 12.48 -28.66 -0.30
C SER A 18 13.10 -28.13 -1.60
N ASN A 19 14.27 -28.66 -1.97
CA ASN A 19 14.89 -28.38 -3.27
C ASN A 19 14.04 -28.91 -4.44
N LEU A 20 13.21 -29.93 -4.22
CA LEU A 20 12.26 -30.42 -5.22
C LEU A 20 11.20 -29.35 -5.53
N ASP A 21 10.69 -28.65 -4.51
CA ASP A 21 9.72 -27.56 -4.71
C ASP A 21 10.32 -26.40 -5.52
N ALA A 22 11.59 -26.09 -5.26
CA ALA A 22 12.32 -25.08 -6.02
C ALA A 22 12.49 -25.50 -7.50
N ALA A 23 12.84 -26.75 -7.76
CA ALA A 23 12.93 -27.29 -9.12
C ALA A 23 11.57 -27.30 -9.84
N LEU A 24 10.47 -27.56 -9.12
CA LEU A 24 9.12 -27.48 -9.69
C LEU A 24 8.75 -26.03 -10.05
N LEU A 25 9.08 -25.04 -9.21
CA LEU A 25 8.87 -23.65 -9.58
C LEU A 25 9.74 -23.23 -10.77
N GLN A 26 10.98 -23.70 -10.86
CA GLN A 26 11.83 -23.46 -12.03
C GLN A 26 11.19 -24.00 -13.31
N ASN A 27 10.67 -25.24 -13.28
CA ASN A 27 9.95 -25.81 -14.42
C ASN A 27 8.68 -25.01 -14.78
N ASP A 28 7.96 -24.47 -13.78
CA ASP A 28 6.81 -23.58 -14.02
C ASP A 28 7.24 -22.27 -14.70
N LEU A 29 8.40 -21.69 -14.33
CA LEU A 29 8.97 -20.51 -14.98
C LEU A 29 9.38 -20.79 -16.43
N ASP A 30 9.97 -21.94 -16.70
CA ASP A 30 10.35 -22.37 -18.05
C ASP A 30 9.11 -22.55 -18.95
N CYS A 31 8.06 -23.16 -18.40
CA CYS A 31 6.78 -23.31 -19.08
C CYS A 31 6.13 -21.96 -19.38
N LEU A 32 6.17 -21.02 -18.42
CA LEU A 32 5.68 -19.66 -18.61
C LEU A 32 6.43 -18.96 -19.73
N PHE A 33 7.76 -18.99 -19.73
CA PHE A 33 8.57 -18.34 -20.76
C PHE A 33 8.30 -18.92 -22.16
N LYS A 34 8.18 -20.25 -22.25
CA LYS A 34 7.80 -20.93 -23.49
C LYS A 34 6.41 -20.47 -23.96
N TRP A 35 5.43 -20.39 -23.06
CA TRP A 35 4.09 -19.91 -23.40
C TRP A 35 4.11 -18.46 -23.89
N CYS A 36 4.84 -17.56 -23.23
CA CYS A 36 5.00 -16.18 -23.68
C CYS A 36 5.58 -16.13 -25.10
N THR A 37 6.64 -16.92 -25.35
CA THR A 37 7.29 -17.00 -26.67
C THR A 37 6.32 -17.47 -27.76
N VAL A 38 5.57 -18.54 -27.51
CA VAL A 38 4.57 -19.08 -28.45
C VAL A 38 3.48 -18.05 -28.75
N ASN A 39 3.06 -17.29 -27.74
CA ASN A 39 2.02 -16.26 -27.87
C ASN A 39 2.56 -14.89 -28.30
N LYS A 40 3.85 -14.80 -28.68
CA LYS A 40 4.51 -13.55 -29.11
C LYS A 40 4.45 -12.44 -28.04
N LEU A 41 4.43 -12.83 -26.77
CA LEU A 41 4.54 -11.93 -25.62
C LEU A 41 6.00 -11.85 -25.18
N HIS A 42 6.51 -10.62 -25.06
CA HIS A 42 7.87 -10.39 -24.60
C HIS A 42 7.90 -10.24 -23.07
N LEU A 43 8.55 -11.19 -22.38
CA LEU A 43 8.74 -11.13 -20.94
C LEU A 43 9.96 -10.25 -20.60
N ASN A 44 9.75 -9.17 -19.84
CA ASN A 44 10.83 -8.32 -19.36
C ASN A 44 11.50 -8.95 -18.13
N ILE A 45 12.46 -9.85 -18.37
CA ILE A 45 13.16 -10.60 -17.31
C ILE A 45 13.93 -9.67 -16.36
N GLU A 46 14.45 -8.54 -16.86
CA GLU A 46 15.16 -7.54 -16.04
C GLU A 46 14.26 -6.85 -15.01
N LYS A 47 12.93 -6.87 -15.19
CA LYS A 47 11.96 -6.39 -14.20
C LYS A 47 11.45 -7.49 -13.27
N CYS A 48 11.63 -8.77 -13.62
CA CYS A 48 11.23 -9.89 -12.78
C CYS A 48 12.11 -9.94 -11.50
N ARG A 49 11.46 -10.13 -10.36
CA ARG A 49 12.12 -10.20 -9.04
C ARG A 49 11.62 -11.42 -8.29
N ILE A 50 12.50 -12.03 -7.50
CA ILE A 50 12.13 -13.06 -6.53
C ILE A 50 11.97 -12.38 -5.17
N LEU A 51 10.84 -12.63 -4.51
CA LEU A 51 10.60 -12.23 -3.13
C LEU A 51 10.20 -13.45 -2.33
N SER A 52 10.90 -13.69 -1.22
CA SER A 52 10.70 -14.86 -0.37
C SER A 52 10.22 -14.45 1.01
N TYR A 53 9.14 -15.07 1.49
CA TYR A 53 8.60 -14.86 2.84
C TYR A 53 8.89 -16.07 3.70
N THR A 54 9.69 -15.91 4.75
CA THR A 54 10.06 -17.03 5.64
C THR A 54 10.43 -16.56 7.03
N ARG A 55 10.11 -17.39 8.02
CA ARG A 55 10.58 -17.23 9.41
C ARG A 55 11.79 -18.12 9.73
N LYS A 56 12.26 -18.91 8.76
CA LYS A 56 13.42 -19.80 8.94
C LYS A 56 14.67 -18.95 9.09
N SER A 57 15.50 -19.25 10.10
CA SER A 57 16.80 -18.60 10.28
C SER A 57 17.77 -18.88 9.13
N GLN A 58 17.61 -20.01 8.45
CA GLN A 58 18.34 -20.36 7.23
C GLN A 58 17.31 -20.53 6.11
N PRO A 59 17.07 -19.49 5.31
CA PRO A 59 16.16 -19.57 4.17
C PRO A 59 16.75 -20.49 3.08
N LEU A 60 15.87 -21.15 2.33
CA LEU A 60 16.28 -21.89 1.14
C LEU A 60 16.69 -20.87 0.08
N ASN A 61 17.98 -20.85 -0.26
CA ASN A 61 18.51 -19.99 -1.29
C ASN A 61 18.62 -20.76 -2.60
N HIS A 62 17.67 -20.55 -3.50
CA HIS A 62 17.69 -21.12 -4.84
C HIS A 62 17.88 -20.03 -5.88
N VAL A 63 18.67 -20.33 -6.90
CA VAL A 63 18.91 -19.44 -8.04
C VAL A 63 17.95 -19.84 -9.14
N TYR A 64 17.02 -18.96 -9.48
CA TYR A 64 16.10 -19.18 -10.60
C TYR A 64 16.63 -18.49 -11.85
N ILE A 65 16.43 -19.14 -12.99
CA ILE A 65 16.94 -18.69 -14.29
C ILE A 65 15.77 -18.66 -15.27
N ILE A 66 15.67 -17.62 -16.10
CA ILE A 66 14.75 -17.59 -17.24
C ILE A 66 15.55 -17.20 -18.47
N ASN A 67 15.52 -18.03 -19.52
CA ASN A 67 16.23 -17.75 -20.77
C ASN A 67 17.71 -17.36 -20.55
N ASP A 68 18.42 -18.19 -19.79
CA ASP A 68 19.83 -18.01 -19.39
C ASP A 68 20.13 -16.76 -18.53
N LEU A 69 19.11 -16.00 -18.13
CA LEU A 69 19.23 -14.84 -17.25
C LEU A 69 18.85 -15.22 -15.82
N VAL A 70 19.74 -14.93 -14.88
CA VAL A 70 19.50 -15.14 -13.45
C VAL A 70 18.53 -14.10 -12.93
N LEU A 71 17.46 -14.55 -12.28
CA LEU A 71 16.52 -13.67 -11.60
C LEU A 71 17.14 -13.12 -10.31
N SER A 72 16.96 -11.81 -10.10
CA SER A 72 17.44 -11.15 -8.90
C SER A 72 16.47 -11.35 -7.73
N HIS A 73 17.03 -11.70 -6.57
CA HIS A 73 16.32 -11.62 -5.30
C HIS A 73 16.18 -10.16 -4.89
N SER A 74 15.05 -9.82 -4.29
CA SER A 74 14.80 -8.48 -3.78
C SER A 74 14.27 -8.54 -2.35
N ASP A 75 14.69 -7.56 -1.55
CA ASP A 75 14.18 -7.39 -0.18
C ASP A 75 12.83 -6.68 -0.13
N SER A 76 12.44 -6.01 -1.23
CA SER A 76 11.13 -5.38 -1.35
C SER A 76 10.67 -5.29 -2.80
N VAL A 77 9.37 -5.49 -3.04
CA VAL A 77 8.74 -5.30 -4.36
C VAL A 77 7.57 -4.34 -4.22
N THR A 78 7.36 -3.50 -5.25
CA THR A 78 6.13 -2.71 -5.33
C THR A 78 5.15 -3.44 -6.23
N ASP A 79 3.96 -3.72 -5.72
CA ASP A 79 2.88 -4.38 -6.45
C ASP A 79 1.57 -3.60 -6.26
N LEU A 80 0.93 -3.21 -7.36
CA LEU A 80 -0.29 -2.39 -7.39
C LEU A 80 -0.20 -1.13 -6.50
N GLY A 81 0.99 -0.54 -6.38
CA GLY A 81 1.25 0.65 -5.56
C GLY A 81 1.54 0.38 -4.07
N ILE A 82 1.53 -0.89 -3.64
CA ILE A 82 1.86 -1.31 -2.28
C ILE A 82 3.28 -1.89 -2.24
N ILE A 83 4.04 -1.52 -1.21
CA ILE A 83 5.42 -2.02 -1.05
C ILE A 83 5.37 -3.21 -0.10
N PHE A 84 5.77 -4.37 -0.60
CA PHE A 84 5.92 -5.59 0.18
C PHE A 84 7.39 -5.82 0.46
N ASP A 85 7.76 -5.88 1.73
CA ASP A 85 9.10 -6.29 2.17
C ASP A 85 9.08 -7.75 2.62
N THR A 86 10.26 -8.36 2.74
CA THR A 86 10.42 -9.77 3.18
C THR A 86 9.84 -10.05 4.58
N LYS A 87 9.62 -9.01 5.40
CA LYS A 87 9.09 -9.12 6.77
C LYS A 87 7.57 -9.00 6.82
N LEU A 88 6.94 -8.48 5.77
CA LEU A 88 5.52 -8.13 5.72
C LEU A 88 5.10 -7.19 6.86
N ASP A 89 5.98 -6.27 7.27
CA ASP A 89 5.66 -5.31 8.34
C ASP A 89 5.10 -3.98 7.82
N PHE A 90 5.19 -3.74 6.51
CA PHE A 90 4.67 -2.58 5.78
C PHE A 90 5.20 -1.22 6.28
N SER A 91 6.23 -1.19 7.11
CA SER A 91 6.81 0.06 7.63
C SER A 91 7.33 0.95 6.52
N GLN A 92 7.98 0.34 5.51
CA GLN A 92 8.48 1.05 4.34
C GLN A 92 7.33 1.62 3.50
N HIS A 93 6.25 0.84 3.30
CA HIS A 93 5.07 1.29 2.60
C HIS A 93 4.43 2.50 3.30
N ILE A 94 4.15 2.37 4.60
CA ILE A 94 3.51 3.42 5.40
C ILE A 94 4.33 4.70 5.39
N ASN A 95 5.65 4.60 5.60
CA ASN A 95 6.52 5.78 5.57
C ASN A 95 6.49 6.49 4.20
N SER A 96 6.53 5.73 3.11
CA SER A 96 6.44 6.26 1.74
C SER A 96 5.09 6.92 1.47
N MET A 97 3.99 6.27 1.89
CA MET A 97 2.63 6.78 1.78
C MET A 97 2.44 8.09 2.57
N VAL A 98 2.87 8.11 3.84
CA VAL A 98 2.80 9.27 4.74
C VAL A 98 3.57 10.45 4.15
N SER A 99 4.77 10.22 3.63
CA SER A 99 5.58 11.27 2.97
C SER A 99 4.85 11.88 1.77
N LYS A 100 4.27 11.03 0.89
CA LYS A 100 3.48 11.48 -0.26
C LYS A 100 2.23 12.26 0.17
N ALA A 101 1.55 11.80 1.22
CA ALA A 101 0.35 12.46 1.74
C ALA A 101 0.67 13.83 2.35
N TYR A 102 1.77 13.98 3.10
CA TYR A 102 2.23 15.28 3.58
C TYR A 102 2.55 16.23 2.43
N HIS A 103 3.22 15.75 1.38
CA HIS A 103 3.49 16.56 0.20
C HIS A 103 2.19 17.06 -0.46
N ARG A 104 1.21 16.18 -0.66
CA ARG A 104 -0.11 16.54 -1.19
C ARG A 104 -0.85 17.52 -0.29
N LEU A 105 -0.80 17.32 1.03
CA LEU A 105 -1.40 18.24 1.99
C LEU A 105 -0.75 19.63 1.92
N GLY A 106 0.58 19.69 1.76
CA GLY A 106 1.31 20.95 1.55
C GLY A 106 0.85 21.67 0.28
N ILE A 107 0.73 20.95 -0.84
CA ILE A 107 0.21 21.49 -2.09
C ILE A 107 -1.22 22.00 -1.90
N LEU A 108 -2.10 21.21 -1.28
CA LEU A 108 -3.48 21.60 -0.98
C LEU A 108 -3.49 22.92 -0.22
N LYS A 109 -2.81 23.00 0.93
CA LYS A 109 -2.75 24.20 1.75
C LYS A 109 -2.24 25.42 1.01
N HIS A 110 -1.27 25.23 0.11
CA HIS A 110 -0.71 26.29 -0.70
C HIS A 110 -1.69 26.78 -1.79
N LYS A 111 -2.38 25.86 -2.47
CA LYS A 111 -3.33 26.19 -3.54
C LYS A 111 -4.67 26.73 -3.03
N THR A 112 -5.06 26.37 -1.80
CA THR A 112 -6.31 26.81 -1.19
C THR A 112 -6.15 27.97 -0.20
N ARG A 113 -5.08 28.76 -0.32
CA ARG A 113 -4.85 29.92 0.56
C ARG A 113 -6.00 30.94 0.51
N GLU A 114 -6.56 31.18 -0.67
CA GLU A 114 -7.66 32.15 -0.83
C GLU A 114 -9.05 31.50 -0.66
N PHE A 115 -9.10 30.19 -0.38
CA PHE A 115 -10.39 29.49 -0.26
C PHE A 115 -10.99 29.76 1.12
N SER A 116 -12.27 30.14 1.12
CA SER A 116 -13.08 30.36 2.34
C SER A 116 -14.09 29.24 2.61
N SER A 117 -14.43 28.44 1.61
CA SER A 117 -15.42 27.36 1.74
C SER A 117 -14.85 26.14 2.47
N GLU A 118 -15.39 25.85 3.66
CA GLU A 118 -15.06 24.66 4.45
C GLU A 118 -15.34 23.37 3.66
N ILE A 119 -16.46 23.35 2.92
CA ILE A 119 -16.88 22.20 2.12
C ILE A 119 -15.87 21.91 1.02
N ALA A 120 -15.44 22.95 0.27
CA ALA A 120 -14.46 22.78 -0.79
C ALA A 120 -13.12 22.23 -0.26
N LEU A 121 -12.65 22.74 0.89
CA LEU A 121 -11.43 22.25 1.54
C LEU A 121 -11.54 20.78 1.95
N LYS A 122 -12.67 20.36 2.53
CA LYS A 122 -12.91 18.96 2.91
C LYS A 122 -12.95 18.05 1.70
N VAL A 123 -13.64 18.45 0.63
CA VAL A 123 -13.72 17.67 -0.62
C VAL A 123 -12.32 17.46 -1.20
N LEU A 124 -11.50 18.51 -1.29
CA LEU A 124 -10.13 18.41 -1.80
C LEU A 124 -9.24 17.51 -0.92
N TYR A 125 -9.39 17.61 0.40
CA TYR A 125 -8.65 16.75 1.32
C TYR A 125 -9.03 15.28 1.16
N TYR A 126 -10.33 14.97 1.11
CA TYR A 126 -10.80 13.61 0.94
C TYR A 126 -10.38 13.02 -0.41
N ALA A 127 -10.53 13.79 -1.49
CA ALA A 127 -10.22 13.34 -2.84
C ALA A 127 -8.72 13.08 -3.07
N HIS A 128 -7.82 13.88 -2.48
CA HIS A 128 -6.39 13.81 -2.80
C HIS A 128 -5.49 13.26 -1.69
N VAL A 129 -5.80 13.55 -0.43
CA VAL A 129 -4.97 13.17 0.72
C VAL A 129 -5.53 11.90 1.35
N ARG A 130 -6.78 11.92 1.80
CA ARG A 130 -7.39 10.79 2.52
C ARG A 130 -7.51 9.54 1.64
N SER A 131 -7.99 9.69 0.40
CA SER A 131 -8.07 8.58 -0.56
C SER A 131 -6.74 7.84 -0.74
N SER A 132 -5.61 8.55 -0.66
CA SER A 132 -4.28 7.94 -0.77
C SER A 132 -3.79 7.28 0.50
N LEU A 133 -4.28 7.72 1.66
CA LEU A 133 -4.01 7.10 2.95
C LEU A 133 -4.87 5.85 3.19
N GLU A 134 -6.01 5.72 2.50
CA GLU A 134 -6.92 4.57 2.66
C GLU A 134 -6.75 3.52 1.56
N TYR A 135 -5.98 3.83 0.51
CA TYR A 135 -5.75 2.92 -0.60
C TYR A 135 -5.14 1.59 -0.14
N CYS A 136 -5.86 0.49 -0.37
CA CYS A 136 -5.50 -0.88 0.03
C CYS A 136 -5.18 -1.05 1.53
N SER A 137 -5.78 -0.24 2.42
CA SER A 137 -5.55 -0.33 3.87
C SER A 137 -5.83 -1.72 4.46
N ILE A 138 -6.72 -2.49 3.85
CA ILE A 138 -6.99 -3.89 4.21
C ILE A 138 -5.74 -4.79 4.17
N ILE A 139 -4.71 -4.42 3.40
CA ILE A 139 -3.47 -5.19 3.26
C ILE A 139 -2.43 -4.77 4.29
N TRP A 140 -2.21 -3.46 4.46
CA TRP A 140 -1.04 -2.93 5.18
C TRP A 140 -1.35 -2.39 6.59
N ASP A 141 -2.59 -2.52 7.05
CA ASP A 141 -3.09 -2.05 8.35
C ASP A 141 -2.01 -2.03 9.47
N PRO A 142 -1.61 -0.85 9.98
CA PRO A 142 -0.47 -0.73 10.87
C PRO A 142 -0.77 -1.28 12.26
N LYS A 143 0.10 -2.18 12.69
CA LYS A 143 0.04 -2.81 14.01
C LYS A 143 0.73 -1.99 15.10
N TYR A 144 1.73 -1.19 14.73
CA TYR A 144 2.55 -0.47 15.69
C TYR A 144 2.01 0.93 15.95
N ARG A 145 1.90 1.30 17.23
CA ARG A 145 1.36 2.59 17.65
C ARG A 145 2.04 3.80 17.00
N ASN A 146 3.37 3.77 16.88
CA ASN A 146 4.11 4.84 16.21
C ASN A 146 3.71 5.01 14.72
N LYS A 147 3.33 3.93 14.04
CA LYS A 147 2.84 3.98 12.64
C LYS A 147 1.41 4.54 12.57
N ILE A 148 0.58 4.21 13.55
CA ILE A 148 -0.76 4.78 13.68
C ILE A 148 -0.66 6.30 13.89
N GLU A 149 0.18 6.72 14.83
CA GLU A 149 0.37 8.13 15.20
C GLU A 149 0.82 9.00 14.02
N ILE A 150 1.75 8.54 13.18
CA ILE A 150 2.20 9.32 12.01
C ILE A 150 1.13 9.48 10.93
N ILE A 151 0.20 8.53 10.80
CA ILE A 151 -0.94 8.62 9.88
C ILE A 151 -1.98 9.61 10.45
N GLU A 152 -2.32 9.48 11.73
CA GLU A 152 -3.23 10.41 12.42
C GLU A 152 -2.72 11.86 12.39
N GLN A 153 -1.40 12.05 12.48
CA GLN A 153 -0.78 13.36 12.43
C GLN A 153 -1.09 14.12 11.13
N ILE A 154 -1.24 13.44 9.99
CA ILE A 154 -1.65 14.08 8.73
C ILE A 154 -3.07 14.64 8.84
N GLN A 155 -3.99 13.86 9.41
CA GLN A 155 -5.38 14.28 9.59
C GLN A 155 -5.45 15.48 10.54
N ASN A 156 -4.73 15.41 11.67
CA ASN A 156 -4.62 16.49 12.63
C ASN A 156 -4.04 17.77 11.99
N ASN A 157 -3.04 17.63 11.12
CA ASN A 157 -2.43 18.74 10.40
C ASN A 157 -3.41 19.42 9.42
N PHE A 158 -4.31 18.66 8.79
CA PHE A 158 -5.40 19.21 7.98
C PHE A 158 -6.47 19.89 8.85
N LEU A 159 -6.91 19.26 9.94
CA LEU A 159 -7.90 19.83 10.85
C LEU A 159 -7.44 21.16 11.44
N GLN A 160 -6.18 21.26 11.85
CA GLN A 160 -5.59 22.54 12.31
C GLN A 160 -5.66 23.62 11.24
N TYR A 161 -5.40 23.28 9.97
CA TYR A 161 -5.50 24.22 8.87
C TYR A 161 -6.94 24.66 8.60
N LEU A 162 -7.90 23.72 8.63
CA LEU A 162 -9.32 24.02 8.46
C LEU A 162 -9.83 24.96 9.55
N LEU A 163 -9.43 24.73 10.80
CA LEU A 163 -9.83 25.55 11.94
C LEU A 163 -9.17 26.93 11.92
N TYR A 164 -7.91 27.02 11.50
CA TYR A 164 -7.26 28.30 11.26
C TYR A 164 -8.00 29.10 10.18
N LYS A 165 -8.44 28.46 9.10
CA LYS A 165 -9.24 29.11 8.04
C LYS A 165 -10.60 29.60 8.54
N LYS A 166 -11.22 28.90 9.48
CA LYS A 166 -12.54 29.24 10.02
C LYS A 166 -12.50 30.33 11.10
N ASN A 167 -11.57 30.22 12.04
CA ASN A 167 -11.57 31.00 13.28
C ASN A 167 -10.41 32.00 13.38
N GLY A 168 -9.45 31.98 12.44
CA GLY A 168 -8.24 32.83 12.48
C GLY A 168 -7.26 32.49 13.61
N ILE A 169 -7.57 31.54 14.48
CA ILE A 169 -6.78 31.17 15.66
C ILE A 169 -6.22 29.75 15.49
N SER A 170 -4.91 29.60 15.66
CA SER A 170 -4.23 28.30 15.68
C SER A 170 -4.34 27.66 17.05
N TYR A 171 -5.33 26.81 17.26
CA TYR A 171 -5.41 26.00 18.48
C TYR A 171 -4.40 24.85 18.41
N LYS A 172 -3.62 24.65 19.49
CA LYS A 172 -2.99 23.35 19.76
C LYS A 172 -4.09 22.40 20.18
N ILE A 173 -4.69 21.74 19.20
CA ILE A 173 -5.72 20.74 19.47
C ILE A 173 -5.00 19.43 19.75
N TYR A 174 -4.99 19.06 21.04
CA TYR A 174 -4.80 17.68 21.45
C TYR A 174 -6.11 16.96 21.18
N LEU A 175 -6.38 16.61 19.91
CA LEU A 175 -7.49 15.72 19.61
C LEU A 175 -7.19 14.40 20.33
N LEU A 176 -8.15 13.94 21.13
CA LEU A 176 -8.18 12.57 21.61
C LEU A 176 -7.87 11.65 20.42
N PRO A 177 -7.08 10.58 20.61
CA PRO A 177 -6.68 9.68 19.54
C PRO A 177 -7.90 9.37 18.69
N VAL A 178 -7.91 9.91 17.47
CA VAL A 178 -8.93 9.59 16.49
C VAL A 178 -8.53 8.20 16.05
N TYR A 179 -8.91 7.19 16.85
CA TYR A 179 -8.63 5.78 16.62
C TYR A 179 -9.26 5.38 15.29
N VAL A 180 -8.61 5.72 14.19
CA VAL A 180 -9.13 5.49 12.84
C VAL A 180 -7.95 5.00 12.03
N ILE A 181 -7.63 3.76 12.33
CA ILE A 181 -7.00 2.90 11.34
C ILE A 181 -7.87 1.70 10.96
N CYS A 182 -8.97 1.44 11.68
CA CYS A 182 -10.05 0.65 11.11
C CYS A 182 -11.42 1.19 11.56
N LEU A 183 -11.79 2.38 11.09
CA LEU A 183 -13.18 2.83 11.15
C LEU A 183 -13.56 3.45 9.81
N ILE A 184 -14.29 2.68 9.02
CA ILE A 184 -15.25 3.19 8.05
C ILE A 184 -16.22 4.08 8.83
N TYR A 185 -15.92 5.37 8.96
CA TYR A 185 -16.88 6.34 9.48
C TYR A 185 -17.65 6.95 8.31
N LEU A 186 -18.84 6.39 8.08
CA LEU A 186 -19.99 7.13 7.57
C LEU A 186 -20.25 8.31 8.53
N VAL A 187 -20.07 9.54 8.06
CA VAL A 187 -20.80 10.68 8.63
C VAL A 187 -21.99 10.91 7.71
N CYS A 188 -23.17 10.44 8.13
CA CYS A 188 -24.44 10.76 7.48
C CYS A 188 -25.12 11.87 8.30
N VAL A 189 -25.36 13.03 7.69
CA VAL A 189 -26.31 14.07 8.12
C VAL A 189 -27.61 13.79 7.31
N PRO A 190 -28.81 13.97 7.89
CA PRO A 190 -29.95 13.09 7.68
C PRO A 190 -30.56 13.28 6.30
N ASP A 191 -30.47 12.26 5.44
CA ASP A 191 -31.53 11.78 4.51
C ASP A 191 -30.96 10.80 3.44
N GLU A 192 -30.34 9.69 3.90
CA GLU A 192 -29.90 8.48 3.14
C GLU A 192 -28.77 8.65 2.09
N MET A 193 -27.78 7.76 1.94
CA MET A 193 -27.81 6.29 1.89
C MET A 193 -26.54 5.64 2.52
N PHE A 194 -26.73 4.42 3.05
CA PHE A 194 -25.73 3.55 3.67
C PHE A 194 -24.79 2.85 2.68
N LEU A 195 -23.59 2.49 3.17
CA LEU A 195 -23.12 1.10 3.09
C LEU A 195 -22.10 0.78 4.19
N VAL A 196 -22.43 -0.24 4.98
CA VAL A 196 -21.65 -0.79 6.10
C VAL A 196 -20.82 -1.97 5.58
N PHE A 197 -19.55 -2.07 5.97
CA PHE A 197 -18.92 -3.37 6.20
C PHE A 197 -17.99 -3.31 7.41
N PHE A 198 -18.22 -4.21 8.36
CA PHE A 198 -17.32 -4.51 9.47
C PHE A 198 -16.46 -5.70 9.09
N TYR A 199 -15.18 -5.70 9.46
CA TYR A 199 -14.47 -6.95 9.72
C TYR A 199 -13.61 -6.81 10.98
N PHE A 200 -14.16 -7.30 12.09
CA PHE A 200 -13.38 -7.73 13.24
C PHE A 200 -12.86 -9.14 12.95
N THR A 201 -11.55 -9.34 13.06
CA THR A 201 -11.02 -10.66 13.41
C THR A 201 -9.73 -10.50 14.22
N ARG A 202 -9.87 -10.80 15.52
CA ARG A 202 -8.90 -11.08 16.60
C ARG A 202 -7.52 -10.44 16.57
#